data_AF-A0A2N2HC29-F1
#
_entry.id   AF-A0A2N2HC29-F1
#
_cell.length_a   1.000
_cell.length_b   1.000
_cell.length_c   1.000
_cell.angle_alpha   90.00
_cell.angle_beta   90.00
_cell.angle_gamma   90.00
#
_symmetry.space_group_name_H-M   'P 1'
#
loop_
_entity.id
_entity.type
_entity.pdbx_description
1 polymer ?
#
loop_
_entity_poly.entity_id
_entity_poly.type
_entity_poly.pdbx_seq_one_letter_code
_entity_poly.pdbx_strand_id
1 'polypeptide(L)' 'KALEADHEYLLKGDVFTSDVIETWISYKMEKEVIAVDLRPHPWEFALYYDI' A
#
# COMPACT_ATOMS: atom_id res chain seq x y z
N LYS A 1 -1.17 -5.22 2.96
CA LYS A 1 -0.25 -6.25 3.53
C LYS A 1 -0.63 -7.69 3.15
N ALA A 2 -1.86 -7.98 2.69
CA ALA A 2 -2.23 -9.34 2.27
C ALA A 2 -1.30 -9.91 1.17
N LEU A 3 -0.99 -9.12 0.14
CA LEU A 3 -0.09 -9.53 -0.94
C LEU A 3 1.33 -9.86 -0.45
N GLU A 4 1.85 -9.13 0.53
CA GLU A 4 3.17 -9.40 1.11
C GLU A 4 3.20 -10.76 1.83
N ALA A 5 2.13 -11.09 2.57
CA ALA A 5 2.02 -12.33 3.34
C ALA A 5 1.58 -13.55 2.52
N ASP A 6 0.91 -13.34 1.39
CA ASP A 6 0.35 -14.40 0.55
C ASP A 6 0.54 -14.08 -0.94
N HIS A 7 1.72 -14.40 -1.47
CA HIS A 7 2.05 -14.29 -2.90
C HIS A 7 2.71 -15.54 -3.49
N GLU A 8 2.81 -16.65 -2.75
CA GLU A 8 3.44 -17.88 -3.24
C GLU A 8 2.76 -18.43 -4.49
N TYR A 9 1.44 -18.24 -4.62
CA TYR A 9 0.70 -18.66 -5.81
C TYR A 9 1.08 -17.88 -7.08
N LEU A 10 1.59 -16.65 -6.94
CA LEU A 10 2.03 -15.79 -8.05
C LEU A 10 3.43 -16.17 -8.54
N LEU A 11 4.26 -16.75 -7.67
CA LEU A 11 5.62 -17.20 -8.02
C LEU A 11 5.62 -18.53 -8.78
N LYS A 12 4.51 -19.28 -8.75
CA LYS A 12 4.41 -20.58 -9.41
C LYS A 12 4.47 -20.42 -10.93
N GLY A 13 5.39 -21.15 -11.56
CA GLY A 13 5.54 -21.13 -13.02
C GLY A 13 6.23 -19.89 -13.56
N ASP A 14 6.95 -19.15 -12.70
CA ASP A 14 7.72 -17.95 -13.07
C ASP A 14 6.88 -16.86 -13.74
N VAL A 15 5.58 -16.83 -13.41
CA VAL A 15 4.60 -15.85 -13.92
C VAL A 15 4.91 -14.46 -13.36
N PHE A 16 5.31 -14.41 -12.09
CA PHE A 16 5.86 -13.24 -11.44
C PHE A 16 7.15 -13.59 -10.72
N THR A 17 8.15 -12.72 -10.81
CA THR A 17 9.37 -12.82 -10.01
C THR A 17 9.16 -12.13 -8.66
N SER A 18 9.88 -12.57 -7.63
CA SER A 18 9.81 -11.96 -6.30
C SER A 18 10.18 -10.48 -6.32
N ASP A 19 11.19 -10.10 -7.12
CA ASP A 19 11.66 -8.72 -7.28
C ASP A 19 10.55 -7.77 -7.79
N VAL A 20 9.71 -8.22 -8.73
CA VAL A 20 8.59 -7.42 -9.24
C VAL A 20 7.54 -7.21 -8.16
N ILE A 21 7.24 -8.24 -7.35
CA ILE A 21 6.25 -8.16 -6.28
C ILE A 21 6.73 -7.20 -5.18
N GLU A 22 7.99 -7.33 -4.75
CA GLU A 22 8.60 -6.44 -3.76
C GLU A 22 8.65 -4.99 -4.25
N THR A 23 9.10 -4.78 -5.49
CA THR A 23 9.15 -3.44 -6.10
C THR A 23 7.76 -2.82 -6.19
N TRP A 24 6.75 -3.61 -6.56
CA TRP A 24 5.37 -3.13 -6.64
C TRP A 24 4.81 -2.74 -5.28
N ILE A 25 5.03 -3.56 -4.25
CA ILE A 25 4.61 -3.26 -2.88
C ILE A 25 5.27 -1.96 -2.41
N SER A 26 6.59 -1.83 -2.58
CA SER A 26 7.33 -0.62 -2.20
C SER A 26 6.79 0.62 -2.93
N TYR A 27 6.65 0.55 -4.25
CA TYR A 27 6.13 1.66 -5.05
C TYR A 27 4.75 2.13 -4.57
N LYS A 28 3.82 1.19 -4.34
CA LYS A 28 2.48 1.51 -3.87
C LYS A 28 2.48 2.11 -2.47
N MET A 29 3.31 1.61 -1.57
CA MET A 29 3.41 2.15 -0.21
C MET A 29 3.97 3.58 -0.22
N GLU A 30 5.07 3.81 -0.95
CA GLU A 30 5.75 5.10 -0.97
C GLU A 30 5.00 6.18 -1.75
N LYS A 31 4.49 5.84 -2.95
CA LYS A 31 3.92 6.83 -3.87
C LYS A 31 2.44 7.08 -3.66
N GLU A 32 1.72 6.14 -3.06
CA GLU A 32 0.26 6.24 -2.94
C GLU A 32 -0.16 6.25 -1.46
N VAL A 33 0.13 5.20 -0.71
CA VAL A 33 -0.40 5.04 0.66
C VAL A 33 0.15 6.12 1.60
N ILE A 34 1.46 6.21 1.75
CA ILE A 34 2.11 7.18 2.66
C ILE A 34 1.78 8.61 2.24
N ALA A 35 1.75 8.87 0.93
CA ALA A 35 1.42 10.19 0.42
C ALA A 35 0.00 10.65 0.79
N VAL A 36 -0.97 9.74 0.90
CA VAL A 36 -2.33 10.06 1.36
C VAL A 36 -2.38 10.13 2.88
N ASP A 37 -1.75 9.19 3.58
CA ASP A 37 -1.75 9.09 5.05
C ASP A 37 -1.18 10.34 5.75
N LEU A 38 -0.20 11.00 5.13
CA LEU A 38 0.39 12.25 5.62
C LEU A 38 -0.52 13.48 5.48
N ARG A 39 -1.67 13.36 4.79
CA ARG A 39 -2.60 14.47 4.54
C ARG A 39 -3.89 14.24 5.33
N PRO A 40 -4.28 15.16 6.22
CA PRO A 40 -5.56 15.06 6.93
C PRO A 40 -6.71 14.98 5.94
N HIS A 41 -7.60 14.01 6.13
CA HIS A 41 -8.79 13.88 5.31
C HIS A 41 -9.80 15.00 5.67
N PRO A 42 -10.51 15.62 4.72
CA PRO A 42 -11.45 16.71 5.01
C PRO A 42 -12.50 16.38 6.08
N TRP A 43 -12.87 15.11 6.21
CA TRP A 43 -13.80 14.66 7.25
C TRP A 43 -13.21 14.70 8.67
N GLU A 44 -11.89 14.56 8.82
CA GLU A 44 -11.23 14.72 10.11
C GLU A 44 -11.41 16.13 10.66
N PHE A 45 -11.43 17.14 9.78
CA PHE A 45 -11.72 18.53 10.18
C PHE A 45 -13.14 18.66 10.74
N ALA A 46 -14.14 18.04 10.10
CA ALA A 46 -15.52 18.06 10.61
C ALA A 46 -15.67 17.35 11.97
N LEU A 47 -14.82 16.37 12.27
CA LEU A 47 -14.85 15.62 13.53
C LEU A 47 -14.08 16.30 14.67
N TYR A 48 -12.98 16.98 14.37
CA TYR A 48 -12.01 17.40 15.37
C TYR A 48 -11.76 18.92 15.45
N TYR A 49 -12.34 19.74 14.56
CA TYR A 49 -12.02 21.17 14.53
C TYR A 49 -12.56 21.97 15.73
N ASP A 50 -13.74 21.61 16.26
CA ASP A 50 -14.42 22.32 17.36
C ASP A 50 -14.29 21.60 18.73
N ILE A 51 -13.43 20.59 18.84
CA ILE A 51 -13.10 19.91 20.11
C ILE A 51 -11.98 20.67 20.82
#